data_AF-A0A2J6XJE3-F1
#
_entry.id   AF-A0A2J6XJE3-F1
#
_cell.length_a   1.000
_cell.length_b   1.000
_cell.length_c   1.000
_cell.angle_alpha   90.00
_cell.angle_beta   90.00
_cell.angle_gamma   90.00
#
_symmetry.space_group_name_H-M   'P 1'
#
loop_
_entity.id
_entity.type
_entity.pdbx_description
1 polymer ?
#
loop_
_entity_poly.entity_id
_entity_poly.type
_entity_poly.pdbx_seq_one_letter_code
_entity_poly.pdbx_strand_id
1 'polypeptide(L)'
;MSGSNKIYTKYKTLVEMLNLRQLDVYRIKNNDGKTMEIIRVLDPVTRKVVNVNLNAVRESLNYVEFLNKIKEGLSAGGVNINERIWKNTIKQAEKIVNKQK
;
A
#
# COMPACT_ATOMS: atom_id res chain seq x y z
N MET A 1 0.43 21.22 13.86
CA MET A 1 0.29 20.68 12.49
C MET A 1 1.39 19.64 12.23
N SER A 2 1.18 18.33 12.42
CA SER A 2 2.22 17.32 12.01
C SER A 2 1.78 15.86 11.85
N GLY A 3 0.48 15.53 12.00
CA GLY A 3 0.02 14.13 11.92
C GLY A 3 -0.01 13.54 10.50
N SER A 4 -0.39 14.33 9.50
CA SER A 4 -0.61 13.86 8.12
C SER A 4 0.67 13.40 7.43
N ASN A 5 1.79 14.13 7.62
CA ASN A 5 3.07 13.78 7.00
C ASN A 5 3.60 12.42 7.49
N LYS A 6 3.46 12.10 8.79
CA LYS A 6 3.94 10.81 9.33
C LYS A 6 3.18 9.64 8.75
N ILE A 7 1.86 9.77 8.56
CA ILE A 7 0.99 8.72 8.01
C ILE A 7 1.37 8.45 6.55
N TYR A 8 1.49 9.50 5.74
CA TYR A 8 1.90 9.39 4.34
C TYR A 8 3.24 8.65 4.19
N THR A 9 4.23 8.99 5.02
CA THR A 9 5.54 8.35 4.98
C THR A 9 5.48 6.86 5.30
N LYS A 10 4.69 6.42 6.30
CA LYS A 10 4.63 5.01 6.69
C LYS A 10 4.11 4.10 5.58
N TYR A 11 2.96 4.43 4.98
CA TYR A 11 2.38 3.60 3.91
C TYR A 11 3.22 3.64 2.64
N LYS A 12 3.81 4.80 2.31
CA LYS A 12 4.78 4.91 1.22
C LYS A 12 5.98 3.99 1.43
N THR A 13 6.55 3.97 2.64
CA THR A 13 7.68 3.09 2.98
C THR A 13 7.30 1.62 2.83
N LEU A 14 6.09 1.20 3.22
CA LEU A 14 5.63 -0.18 3.02
C LEU A 14 5.60 -0.57 1.54
N VAL A 15 5.17 0.33 0.66
CA VAL A 15 5.21 0.11 -0.81
C VAL A 15 6.66 0.03 -1.30
N GLU A 16 7.55 0.90 -0.82
CA GLU A 16 8.97 0.91 -1.21
C GLU A 16 9.72 -0.35 -0.76
N MET A 17 9.35 -0.94 0.37
CA MET A 17 9.88 -2.23 0.83
C MET A 17 9.55 -3.39 -0.13
N LEU A 18 8.52 -3.25 -0.97
CA LEU A 18 8.19 -4.20 -2.02
C LEU A 18 9.02 -4.00 -3.31
N ASN A 19 10.02 -3.11 -3.28
CA ASN A 19 10.77 -2.61 -4.45
C ASN A 19 9.87 -1.90 -5.49
N LEU A 20 8.80 -1.28 -5.02
CA LEU A 20 7.87 -0.52 -5.85
C LEU A 20 7.94 0.97 -5.51
N ARG A 21 7.37 1.82 -6.36
CA ARG A 21 7.27 3.26 -6.08
C ARG A 21 5.82 3.69 -6.02
N GLN A 22 5.41 4.26 -4.89
CA GLN A 22 4.15 4.99 -4.82
C GLN A 22 4.30 6.31 -5.57
N LEU A 23 3.45 6.54 -6.58
CA LEU A 23 3.41 7.78 -7.34
C LEU A 23 2.47 8.77 -6.66
N ASP A 24 1.18 8.43 -6.66
CA ASP A 24 0.10 9.28 -6.17
C ASP A 24 -0.88 8.46 -5.35
N VAL A 25 -1.66 9.15 -4.51
CA VAL A 25 -2.84 8.54 -3.89
C VAL A 25 -4.03 9.46 -3.99
N TYR A 26 -5.12 8.93 -4.53
CA TYR A 26 -6.40 9.63 -4.64
C TYR A 26 -7.34 9.12 -3.57
N ARG A 27 -8.06 10.04 -2.94
CA ARG A 27 -9.16 9.72 -2.03
C ARG A 27 -10.46 10.06 -2.73
N ILE A 28 -11.34 9.07 -2.86
CA ILE A 28 -12.58 9.16 -3.62
C ILE A 28 -13.73 8.82 -2.66
N LYS A 29 -14.85 9.50 -2.81
CA LYS A 29 -16.10 9.16 -2.14
C LYS A 29 -16.95 8.38 -3.13
N ASN A 30 -17.26 7.13 -2.81
CA ASN A 30 -18.13 6.31 -3.65
C ASN A 30 -19.58 6.78 -3.55
N ASN A 31 -20.44 6.34 -4.47
CA ASN A 31 -21.86 6.69 -4.52
C ASN A 31 -22.59 6.37 -3.21
N ASP A 32 -22.17 5.33 -2.49
CA ASP A 32 -22.69 4.93 -1.18
C ASP A 32 -22.20 5.82 -0.01
N GLY A 33 -21.54 6.93 -0.31
CA GLY A 33 -20.97 7.86 0.68
C GLY A 33 -19.69 7.36 1.37
N LYS A 34 -19.25 6.13 1.09
CA LYS A 34 -18.02 5.54 1.66
C LYS A 34 -16.77 6.18 1.05
N THR A 35 -15.78 6.47 1.89
CA THR A 35 -14.48 6.98 1.44
C THR A 35 -13.54 5.81 1.15
N MET A 36 -12.88 5.85 0.01
CA MET A 36 -11.92 4.85 -0.45
C MET A 36 -10.70 5.52 -1.07
N GLU A 37 -9.59 4.81 -1.13
CA GLU A 37 -8.36 5.33 -1.73
C GLU A 37 -7.85 4.46 -2.87
N ILE A 38 -7.34 5.11 -3.91
CA ILE A 38 -6.65 4.50 -5.04
C ILE A 38 -5.19 4.91 -5.00
N ILE A 39 -4.29 3.94 -4.92
CA ILE A 39 -2.85 4.14 -4.89
C ILE A 39 -2.28 3.83 -6.28
N ARG A 40 -1.58 4.79 -6.87
CA ARG A 40 -0.80 4.56 -8.10
C ARG A 40 0.57 4.00 -7.72
N VAL A 41 0.84 2.80 -8.19
CA VAL A 41 2.10 2.09 -7.92
C VAL A 41 2.83 1.86 -9.23
N LEU A 42 4.09 2.28 -9.29
CA LEU A 42 5.02 2.01 -10.37
C LEU A 42 5.89 0.81 -9.99
N ASP A 43 5.95 -0.19 -10.86
CA ASP A 43 7.02 -1.18 -10.88
C ASP A 43 8.23 -0.59 -11.63
N PRO A 44 9.35 -0.31 -10.97
CA PRO A 44 10.53 0.28 -11.62
C PRO A 44 11.16 -0.63 -12.67
N VAL A 45 10.99 -1.95 -12.56
CA VAL A 45 11.61 -2.94 -13.46
C VAL A 45 10.88 -2.95 -14.80
N THR A 46 9.55 -3.09 -14.75
CA THR A 46 8.72 -3.16 -15.96
C THR A 46 8.25 -1.78 -16.45
N ARG A 47 8.45 -0.73 -15.65
CA ARG A 47 7.90 0.62 -15.82
C ARG A 47 6.37 0.66 -15.86
N LYS A 48 5.72 -0.42 -15.43
CA LYS A 48 4.27 -0.55 -15.42
C LYS A 48 3.68 0.22 -14.25
N VAL A 49 2.63 0.98 -14.52
CA VAL A 49 1.86 1.69 -13.48
C VAL A 49 0.54 0.96 -13.28
N VAL A 50 0.24 0.60 -12.04
CA VAL A 50 -1.00 -0.05 -11.64
C VAL A 50 -1.73 0.83 -10.64
N ASN A 51 -3.04 0.99 -10.85
CA ASN A 51 -3.92 1.67 -9.92
C ASN A 51 -4.51 0.62 -8.97
N VAL A 52 -4.08 0.64 -7.71
CA VAL A 52 -4.59 -0.27 -6.68
C VAL A 52 -5.70 0.40 -5.90
N ASN A 53 -6.90 -0.13 -6.01
CA ASN A 53 -8.04 0.30 -5.22
C ASN A 53 -8.06 -0.43 -3.87
N LEU A 54 -7.95 0.33 -2.77
CA LEU A 54 -7.99 -0.24 -1.42
C LEU A 54 -9.41 -0.61 -0.96
N ASN A 55 -10.47 -0.08 -1.59
CA ASN A 55 -11.87 -0.16 -1.13
C ASN A 55 -12.06 0.29 0.33
N ALA A 56 -11.12 1.06 0.85
CA ALA A 56 -11.06 1.58 2.21
C ALA A 56 -10.11 2.77 2.23
N VAL A 57 -10.07 3.47 3.36
CA VAL A 57 -9.03 4.46 3.63
C VAL A 57 -7.83 3.73 4.24
N ARG A 58 -6.60 4.02 3.85
CA ARG A 58 -5.44 3.23 4.31
C ARG A 58 -5.26 3.24 5.83
N GLU A 59 -5.66 4.32 6.50
CA GLU A 59 -5.59 4.48 7.96
C GLU A 59 -6.57 3.56 8.71
N SER A 60 -7.60 3.05 8.03
CA SER A 60 -8.50 2.04 8.61
C SER A 60 -7.98 0.61 8.43
N LEU A 61 -6.81 0.43 7.80
CA LEU A 61 -6.18 -0.86 7.58
C LEU A 61 -4.93 -0.97 8.47
N ASN A 62 -4.72 -2.16 9.04
CA ASN A 62 -3.40 -2.48 9.59
C ASN A 62 -2.37 -2.67 8.44
N TYR A 63 -1.08 -2.67 8.77
CA TYR A 63 -0.03 -2.71 7.75
C TYR A 63 -0.02 -4.00 6.92
N VAL A 64 -0.42 -5.13 7.50
CA VAL A 64 -0.51 -6.41 6.78
C VAL A 64 -1.71 -6.41 5.83
N GLU A 65 -2.87 -5.93 6.28
CA GLU A 65 -4.06 -5.77 5.45
C GLU A 65 -3.81 -4.82 4.27
N PHE A 66 -3.13 -3.70 4.53
CA PHE A 66 -2.71 -2.77 3.50
C PHE A 66 -1.81 -3.45 2.46
N LEU A 67 -0.76 -4.16 2.90
CA LEU A 67 0.15 -4.87 2.01
C LEU A 67 -0.57 -5.95 1.18
N ASN A 68 -1.52 -6.68 1.78
CA ASN A 68 -2.32 -7.68 1.08
C ASN A 68 -3.14 -7.05 -0.05
N LYS A 69 -3.82 -5.93 0.21
CA LYS A 69 -4.55 -5.19 -0.82
C LYS A 69 -3.64 -4.67 -1.93
N ILE A 70 -2.44 -4.20 -1.58
CA ILE A 70 -1.41 -3.83 -2.56
C ILE A 70 -1.04 -5.03 -3.44
N LYS A 71 -0.73 -6.18 -2.85
CA LYS A 71 -0.38 -7.41 -3.59
C LYS A 71 -1.50 -7.87 -4.51
N GLU A 72 -2.74 -7.91 -4.02
CA GLU A 72 -3.92 -8.30 -4.79
C GLU A 72 -4.15 -7.36 -5.98
N GLY A 73 -4.13 -6.04 -5.74
CA GLY A 73 -4.33 -5.05 -6.80
C GLY A 73 -3.23 -5.06 -7.86
N LEU A 74 -1.98 -5.27 -7.45
CA LEU A 74 -0.85 -5.41 -8.37
C LEU A 74 -0.96 -6.68 -9.21
N SER A 75 -1.32 -7.80 -8.60
CA SER A 75 -1.51 -9.08 -9.29
C SER A 75 -2.63 -8.97 -10.33
N ALA A 76 -3.77 -8.36 -9.97
CA ALA A 76 -4.86 -8.07 -10.90
C ALA A 76 -4.41 -7.12 -12.04
N GLY A 77 -3.51 -6.19 -11.72
CA GLY A 77 -2.85 -5.33 -12.69
C GLY A 77 -1.72 -6.00 -13.47
N GLY A 78 -1.42 -7.28 -13.25
CA GLY A 78 -0.34 -8.03 -13.92
C GLY A 78 1.08 -7.60 -13.51
N VAL A 79 1.28 -7.25 -12.23
CA VAL A 79 2.58 -7.04 -11.59
C VAL A 79 2.69 -8.04 -10.44
N ASN A 80 3.69 -8.91 -10.50
CA ASN A 80 3.92 -9.92 -9.48
C ASN A 80 5.05 -9.50 -8.54
N ILE A 81 4.78 -9.52 -7.24
CA ILE A 81 5.80 -9.26 -6.22
C ILE A 81 6.61 -10.54 -6.00
N ASN A 82 7.94 -10.41 -5.96
CA ASN A 82 8.82 -11.53 -5.62
C ASN A 82 8.52 -12.07 -4.20
N GLU A 83 8.36 -13.39 -4.07
CA GLU A 83 7.95 -14.03 -2.82
C GLU A 83 8.93 -13.80 -1.65
N ARG A 84 10.24 -13.70 -1.92
CA ARG A 84 11.23 -13.39 -0.88
C ARG A 84 11.06 -11.97 -0.34
N ILE A 85 10.86 -11.00 -1.25
CA ILE A 85 10.60 -9.60 -0.88
C ILE A 85 9.31 -9.51 -0.07
N TRP A 86 8.27 -10.22 -0.52
CA TRP A 86 6.98 -10.28 0.16
C TRP A 86 7.12 -10.78 1.60
N LYS A 87 7.70 -11.97 1.80
CA LYS A 87 7.89 -12.57 3.14
C LYS A 87 8.70 -11.66 4.08
N ASN A 88 9.77 -11.06 3.57
CA ASN A 88 10.58 -10.12 4.35
C ASN A 88 9.77 -8.87 4.75
N THR A 89 8.99 -8.31 3.82
CA THR A 89 8.19 -7.11 4.06
C THR A 89 7.10 -7.37 5.11
N ILE A 90 6.39 -8.49 5.00
CA ILE A 90 5.38 -8.90 5.99
C ILE A 90 6.00 -9.04 7.38
N LYS A 91 7.13 -9.75 7.50
CA LYS A 91 7.84 -9.92 8.78
C LYS A 91 8.23 -8.58 9.42
N GLN A 92 8.58 -7.59 8.62
CA GLN A 92 8.89 -6.25 9.12
C GLN A 92 7.62 -5.48 9.51
N ALA A 93 6.56 -5.56 8.71
CA ALA A 93 5.27 -4.94 9.02
C ALA A 93 4.72 -5.44 10.37
N GLU A 94 4.77 -6.74 10.61
CA GLU A 94 4.36 -7.37 11.88
C GLU A 94 5.19 -6.86 13.06
N LYS A 95 6.51 -6.73 12.90
CA LYS A 95 7.38 -6.14 13.94
C LYS A 95 7.00 -4.71 14.27
N ILE A 96 6.63 -3.91 13.26
CA ILE A 96 6.23 -2.51 13.47
C ILE A 96 4.89 -2.43 14.22
N VAL A 97 3.95 -3.34 13.93
CA VAL A 97 2.67 -3.44 14.65
C VAL A 97 2.90 -3.87 16.10
N ASN A 98 3.76 -4.88 16.33
CA ASN A 98 4.02 -5.40 17.67
C ASN A 98 4.80 -4.44 18.57
N LYS A 99 5.62 -3.53 18.01
CA LYS A 99 6.32 -2.48 18.77
C LYS A 99 5.42 -1.31 19.19
N GLN A 100 4.20 -1.23 18.69
CA GLN A 100 3.23 -0.18 19.03
C GLN A 100 2.20 -0.62 20.06
N LYS A 101 2.22 -1.89 20.48
CA LYS A 101 1.49 -2.42 21.63
C LYS A 101 2.38 -2.34 22.86
#